data_AF-A0A7M7H454-F1
#
_entry.id   AF-A0A7M7H454-F1
#
_cell.length_a   1.000
_cell.length_b   1.000
_cell.length_c   1.000
_cell.angle_alpha   90.00
_cell.angle_beta   90.00
_cell.angle_gamma   90.00
#
_symmetry.space_group_name_H-M   'P 1'
#
loop_
_entity.id
_entity.type
_entity.pdbx_description
1 polymer ?
#
loop_
_entity_poly.entity_id
_entity_poly.type
_entity_poly.pdbx_seq_one_letter_code
_entity_poly.pdbx_strand_id
1 'polypeptide(L)'
;MVGSRKIHTTPYHPQANGLIERFHRTLKAVLMCEAHVPWPDRLPIVMLGLRSCLKEDLQASPAEMLYGSSLRIPGEFFVTDSVPADIGTFLGKLKELFRSIKPEPASRHMTYKPFRLKNFATCSHVYQRVDAVRKPLVPPYVGPFKVVRRVSEKVYVILVNGVE
;
A
#
# COMPACT_ATOMS: atom_id res chain seq x y z
N MET A 1 12.64 -22.05 -8.89
CA MET A 1 12.89 -20.95 -7.92
C MET A 1 12.69 -19.65 -8.67
N VAL A 2 11.58 -18.92 -8.42
CA VAL A 2 11.33 -17.64 -9.10
C VAL A 2 12.36 -16.65 -8.57
N GLY A 3 13.15 -16.01 -9.45
CA GLY A 3 14.22 -15.07 -9.08
C GLY A 3 13.69 -13.75 -8.52
N SER A 4 12.95 -13.80 -7.41
CA SER A 4 12.32 -12.64 -6.77
C SER A 4 13.14 -12.13 -5.59
N ARG A 5 13.19 -10.80 -5.44
CA ARG A 5 13.83 -10.13 -4.30
C ARG A 5 12.77 -9.79 -3.25
N LYS A 6 12.89 -10.38 -2.07
CA LYS A 6 12.03 -10.05 -0.92
C LYS A 6 12.50 -8.75 -0.28
N ILE A 7 11.57 -7.83 -0.06
CA ILE A 7 11.80 -6.57 0.64
C ILE A 7 10.92 -6.60 1.90
N HIS A 8 11.51 -6.26 3.05
CA HIS A 8 10.81 -6.24 4.33
C HIS A 8 10.65 -4.80 4.83
N THR A 9 9.52 -4.54 5.47
CA THR A 9 9.28 -3.31 6.21
C THR A 9 9.74 -3.43 7.66
N THR A 10 9.93 -2.30 8.33
CA THR A 10 10.27 -2.29 9.76
C THR A 10 9.17 -2.98 10.58
N PRO A 11 9.52 -3.75 11.63
CA PRO A 11 8.55 -4.43 12.49
C PRO A 11 7.51 -3.47 13.08
N TYR A 12 6.28 -3.95 13.26
CA TYR A 12 5.15 -3.20 13.85
C TYR A 12 4.86 -1.83 13.20
N HIS A 13 5.23 -1.66 11.93
CA HIS A 13 5.04 -0.41 11.19
C HIS A 13 4.14 -0.60 9.95
N PRO A 14 2.82 -0.83 10.12
CA PRO A 14 1.89 -1.05 9.00
C PRO A 14 1.83 0.14 8.03
N GLN A 15 2.22 1.33 8.47
CA GLN A 15 2.26 2.53 7.63
C GLN A 15 3.25 2.39 6.46
N ALA A 16 4.31 1.58 6.59
CA ALA A 16 5.21 1.30 5.48
C ALA A 16 4.53 0.49 4.35
N ASN A 17 3.52 -0.31 4.67
CA ASN A 17 2.67 -1.05 3.73
C ASN A 17 1.32 -0.34 3.51
N GLY A 18 1.29 0.99 3.60
CA GLY A 18 0.05 1.75 3.67
C GLY A 18 -0.91 1.55 2.49
N LEU A 19 -0.42 1.24 1.28
CA LEU A 19 -1.29 0.99 0.11
C LEU A 19 -2.11 -0.29 0.26
N ILE A 20 -1.49 -1.40 0.66
CA ILE A 20 -2.19 -2.68 0.86
C ILE A 20 -3.12 -2.61 2.08
N GLU A 21 -2.71 -1.93 3.15
CA GLU A 21 -3.57 -1.76 4.33
C GLU A 21 -4.80 -0.89 4.04
N ARG A 22 -4.67 0.13 3.19
CA ARG A 22 -5.83 0.89 2.68
C ARG A 22 -6.71 0.01 1.82
N PHE A 23 -6.14 -0.81 0.93
CA PHE A 23 -6.91 -1.76 0.13
C PHE A 23 -7.69 -2.75 0.99
N HIS A 24 -7.09 -3.31 2.04
CA HIS A 24 -7.78 -4.18 3.00
C HIS A 24 -8.99 -3.51 3.64
N ARG A 25 -8.92 -2.21 3.95
CA ARG A 25 -10.06 -1.45 4.48
C ARG A 25 -11.21 -1.40 3.47
N THR A 26 -10.93 -1.05 2.22
CA THR A 26 -11.94 -1.01 1.15
C THR A 26 -12.54 -2.39 0.91
N LEU A 27 -11.71 -3.44 0.85
CA LEU A 27 -12.15 -4.81 0.68
C LEU A 27 -13.12 -5.22 1.79
N LYS A 28 -12.77 -4.97 3.05
CA LYS A 28 -13.65 -5.25 4.20
C LYS A 28 -14.96 -4.47 4.12
N ALA A 29 -14.93 -3.20 3.71
CA ALA A 29 -16.13 -2.38 3.59
C ALA A 29 -17.11 -2.97 2.58
N VAL A 30 -16.65 -3.32 1.37
CA VAL A 30 -17.51 -3.93 0.34
C VAL A 30 -18.03 -5.30 0.81
N LEU A 31 -17.18 -6.10 1.45
CA LEU A 31 -17.58 -7.36 2.06
C LEU A 31 -18.64 -7.17 3.17
N MET A 32 -18.71 -6.04 3.87
CA MET A 32 -19.73 -5.83 4.91
C MET A 32 -21.10 -5.41 4.35
N CYS A 33 -21.17 -4.93 3.11
CA CYS A 33 -22.41 -4.44 2.51
C CYS A 33 -23.46 -5.54 2.25
N GLU A 34 -23.06 -6.81 2.20
CA GLU A 34 -23.95 -7.92 1.85
C GLU A 34 -23.72 -9.09 2.82
N ALA A 35 -24.58 -9.23 3.83
CA ALA A 35 -24.35 -10.13 4.97
C ALA A 35 -24.89 -11.57 4.79
N HIS A 36 -25.67 -11.84 3.75
CA HIS A 36 -26.43 -13.09 3.63
C HIS A 36 -25.66 -14.26 3.02
N VAL A 37 -24.54 -14.00 2.33
CA VAL A 37 -23.74 -15.02 1.63
C VAL A 37 -22.38 -15.18 2.34
N PRO A 38 -21.84 -16.41 2.49
CA PRO A 38 -20.49 -16.62 3.00
C PRO A 38 -19.45 -15.79 2.24
N TRP A 39 -18.52 -15.19 2.98
CA TRP A 39 -17.57 -14.25 2.39
C TRP A 39 -16.61 -14.85 1.33
N PRO A 40 -16.22 -16.15 1.36
CA PRO A 40 -15.36 -16.71 0.33
C PRO A 40 -16.06 -16.77 -1.04
N ASP A 41 -17.35 -17.08 -1.04
CA ASP A 41 -18.13 -17.27 -2.28
C ASP A 41 -18.36 -15.95 -3.01
N ARG A 42 -18.46 -14.84 -2.27
CA ARG A 42 -18.56 -13.48 -2.84
C ARG A 42 -17.21 -12.84 -3.16
N LEU A 43 -16.09 -13.41 -2.70
CA LEU A 43 -14.79 -12.81 -2.92
C LEU A 43 -14.48 -12.58 -4.42
N PRO A 44 -14.80 -13.49 -5.36
CA PRO A 44 -14.59 -13.26 -6.78
C PRO A 44 -15.34 -12.04 -7.32
N ILE A 45 -16.62 -11.87 -6.97
CA ILE A 45 -17.44 -10.74 -7.46
C ILE A 45 -16.98 -9.42 -6.87
N VAL A 46 -16.64 -9.40 -5.57
CA VAL A 46 -16.09 -8.21 -4.91
C VAL A 46 -14.75 -7.81 -5.52
N MET A 47 -13.87 -8.79 -5.76
CA MET A 47 -12.57 -8.55 -6.37
C MET A 47 -12.69 -8.14 -7.85
N LEU A 48 -13.73 -8.56 -8.56
CA LEU A 48 -14.04 -8.06 -9.91
C LEU A 48 -14.45 -6.59 -9.83
N GLY A 49 -15.42 -6.25 -8.98
CA GLY A 49 -15.89 -4.88 -8.78
C GLY A 49 -14.76 -3.91 -8.40
N LEU A 50 -13.88 -4.30 -7.46
CA LEU A 50 -12.73 -3.49 -7.06
C LEU A 50 -11.69 -3.28 -8.18
N ARG A 51 -11.60 -4.21 -9.14
CA ARG A 51 -10.66 -4.09 -10.27
C ARG A 51 -11.25 -3.30 -11.44
N SER A 52 -12.56 -3.34 -11.63
CA SER A 52 -13.24 -2.60 -12.70
C SER A 52 -13.71 -1.20 -12.29
N CYS A 53 -13.73 -0.89 -10.98
CA CYS A 53 -14.13 0.42 -10.49
C CYS A 53 -13.12 1.51 -10.89
N LEU A 54 -13.63 2.62 -11.43
CA LEU A 54 -12.85 3.82 -11.74
C LEU A 54 -12.33 4.43 -10.43
N LYS A 55 -11.01 4.62 -10.34
CA LYS A 55 -10.43 5.34 -9.22
C LYS A 55 -10.20 6.80 -9.62
N GLU A 56 -10.94 7.71 -9.01
CA GLU A 56 -10.87 9.16 -9.31
C GLU A 56 -9.45 9.72 -9.20
N ASP A 57 -8.66 9.31 -8.21
CA ASP A 57 -7.26 9.74 -8.07
C ASP A 57 -6.39 9.41 -9.30
N LEU A 58 -6.70 8.31 -9.98
CA LEU A 58 -5.94 7.79 -11.12
C LEU A 58 -6.62 8.09 -12.46
N GLN A 59 -7.88 8.52 -12.45
CA GLN A 59 -8.75 8.65 -13.62
C GLN A 59 -8.78 7.35 -14.49
N ALA A 60 -8.56 6.20 -13.86
CA ALA A 60 -8.51 4.88 -14.52
C ALA A 60 -8.88 3.76 -13.52
N SER A 61 -9.38 2.63 -14.02
CA SER A 61 -9.59 1.42 -13.22
C SER A 61 -8.32 0.55 -13.16
N PRO A 62 -8.11 -0.23 -12.07
CA PRO A 62 -6.97 -1.15 -11.99
C PRO A 62 -6.88 -2.16 -13.16
N ALA A 63 -8.03 -2.60 -13.68
CA ALA A 63 -8.08 -3.51 -14.82
C ALA A 63 -7.67 -2.82 -16.13
N GLU A 64 -8.12 -1.59 -16.37
CA GLU A 64 -7.67 -0.78 -17.52
C GLU A 64 -6.18 -0.51 -17.45
N MET A 65 -5.63 -0.24 -16.26
CA MET A 65 -4.19 -0.08 -16.13
C MET A 65 -3.45 -1.37 -16.49
N LEU A 66 -3.93 -2.53 -16.02
CA LEU A 66 -3.24 -3.80 -16.25
C LEU A 66 -3.34 -4.29 -17.71
N TYR A 67 -4.55 -4.29 -18.27
CA TYR A 67 -4.84 -4.84 -19.59
C TYR A 67 -4.81 -3.80 -20.69
N GLY A 68 -4.84 -2.53 -20.32
CA GLY A 68 -4.96 -1.41 -21.23
C GLY A 68 -6.40 -1.04 -21.60
N SER A 69 -7.32 -2.00 -21.59
CA SER A 69 -8.73 -1.77 -21.94
C SER A 69 -9.65 -1.99 -20.75
N SER A 70 -10.85 -1.42 -20.82
CA SER A 70 -11.91 -1.75 -19.86
C SER A 70 -12.29 -3.24 -19.96
N LEU A 71 -12.59 -3.85 -18.81
CA LEU A 71 -13.12 -5.21 -18.76
C LEU A 71 -14.61 -5.15 -19.05
N ARG A 72 -15.07 -5.94 -20.04
CA ARG A 72 -16.51 -6.13 -20.25
C ARG A 72 -17.11 -6.93 -19.10
N ILE A 73 -17.90 -6.26 -18.28
CA ILE A 73 -18.63 -6.88 -17.16
C ILE A 73 -20.02 -7.37 -17.61
N PRO A 74 -20.63 -8.34 -16.92
CA PRO A 74 -21.94 -8.91 -17.30
C PRO A 74 -23.06 -7.89 -17.59
N GLY A 75 -23.02 -6.68 -17.01
CA GLY A 75 -23.97 -5.61 -17.29
C GLY A 75 -23.75 -4.82 -18.60
N GLU A 76 -22.57 -4.93 -19.21
CA GLU A 76 -22.17 -4.17 -20.41
C GLU A 76 -22.38 -4.93 -21.73
N PHE A 77 -22.82 -6.19 -21.68
CA PHE A 77 -23.03 -7.00 -22.89
C PHE A 77 -24.14 -6.45 -23.81
N PHE A 78 -24.98 -5.55 -23.32
CA PHE A 78 -26.12 -4.99 -24.04
C PHE A 78 -25.80 -3.74 -24.87
N VAL A 79 -24.56 -3.24 -24.84
CA VAL A 79 -24.13 -2.06 -25.62
C VAL A 79 -23.21 -2.53 -26.75
N THR A 80 -23.64 -2.31 -28.00
CA THR A 80 -22.98 -2.82 -29.23
C THR A 80 -22.10 -1.80 -29.95
N ASP A 81 -21.96 -0.58 -29.44
CA ASP A 81 -21.18 0.46 -30.11
C ASP A 81 -19.68 0.34 -29.79
N SER A 82 -19.03 -0.71 -30.32
CA SER A 82 -17.57 -0.81 -30.29
C SER A 82 -16.98 -0.25 -31.57
N VAL A 83 -16.38 0.94 -31.50
CA VAL A 83 -15.45 1.40 -32.54
C VAL A 83 -14.20 0.50 -32.47
N PRO A 84 -13.70 -0.06 -33.59
CA PRO A 84 -12.47 -0.83 -33.59
C PRO A 84 -11.32 0.06 -33.10
N ALA A 85 -10.81 -0.19 -31.90
CA ALA A 85 -9.67 0.53 -31.39
C ALA A 85 -8.41 0.07 -32.14
N ASP A 86 -7.69 0.99 -32.77
CA ASP A 86 -6.36 0.70 -33.32
C ASP A 86 -5.41 0.34 -32.16
N ILE A 87 -5.00 -0.93 -32.15
CA ILE A 87 -4.12 -1.51 -31.12
C ILE A 87 -2.78 -0.77 -31.07
N GLY A 88 -2.28 -0.27 -32.21
CA GLY A 88 -1.02 0.47 -32.28
C GLY A 88 -1.08 1.79 -31.52
N THR A 89 -2.11 2.59 -31.83
CA THR A 89 -2.39 3.85 -31.12
C THR A 89 -2.69 3.62 -29.64
N PHE A 90 -3.41 2.54 -29.33
CA PHE A 90 -3.75 2.16 -27.96
C PHE A 90 -2.48 1.85 -27.13
N LEU A 91 -1.59 0.99 -27.63
CA LEU A 91 -0.33 0.66 -26.95
C LEU A 91 0.62 1.86 -26.83
N GLY A 92 0.62 2.76 -27.82
CA GLY A 92 1.35 4.03 -27.75
C GLY A 92 0.89 4.87 -26.57
N LYS A 93 -0.43 5.13 -26.49
CA LYS A 93 -1.04 5.87 -25.39
C LYS A 93 -0.82 5.20 -24.03
N LEU A 94 -0.95 3.87 -23.95
CA LEU A 94 -0.72 3.13 -22.71
C LEU A 94 0.72 3.24 -22.22
N LYS A 95 1.70 3.14 -23.12
CA LYS A 95 3.12 3.33 -22.79
C LYS A 95 3.42 4.75 -22.34
N GLU A 96 2.83 5.75 -22.99
CA GLU A 96 2.93 7.15 -22.55
C GLU A 96 2.32 7.36 -21.16
N LEU A 97 1.16 6.77 -20.90
CA LEU A 97 0.46 6.83 -19.62
C LEU A 97 1.27 6.14 -18.52
N PHE A 98 1.82 4.94 -18.75
CA PHE A 98 2.70 4.29 -17.77
C PHE A 98 4.02 5.02 -17.55
N ARG A 99 4.55 5.69 -18.57
CA ARG A 99 5.73 6.57 -18.42
C ARG A 99 5.39 7.84 -17.64
N SER A 100 4.16 8.34 -17.75
CA SER A 100 3.69 9.53 -17.03
C SER A 100 3.23 9.22 -15.61
N ILE A 101 2.77 8.00 -15.31
CA ILE A 101 2.52 7.50 -13.96
C ILE A 101 3.86 7.43 -13.22
N LYS A 102 4.23 8.53 -12.60
CA LYS A 102 5.21 8.52 -11.52
C LYS A 102 4.50 8.03 -10.27
N PRO A 103 5.20 7.31 -9.36
CA PRO A 103 4.69 7.09 -8.03
C PRO A 103 4.42 8.46 -7.38
N GLU A 104 3.18 8.91 -7.44
CA GLU A 104 2.77 10.10 -6.72
C GLU A 104 2.91 9.79 -5.23
N PRO A 105 3.67 10.60 -4.46
CA PRO A 105 3.74 10.43 -3.02
C PRO A 105 2.32 10.36 -2.49
N ALA A 106 2.00 9.30 -1.76
CA ALA A 106 0.66 9.12 -1.19
C ALA A 106 0.25 10.43 -0.50
N SER A 107 -0.89 10.99 -0.94
CA SER A 107 -1.29 12.35 -0.56
C SER A 107 -1.18 12.57 0.96
N ARG A 108 -0.40 13.58 1.35
CA ARG A 108 -0.25 13.98 2.75
C ARG A 108 -1.49 14.76 3.16
N HIS A 109 -2.54 14.03 3.54
CA HIS A 109 -3.76 14.64 4.10
C HIS A 109 -3.51 15.35 5.45
N MET A 110 -2.32 15.21 6.03
CA MET A 110 -1.92 15.83 7.29
C MET A 110 -0.72 16.76 7.08
N THR A 111 -0.96 18.07 7.24
CA THR A 111 0.07 19.12 7.23
C THR A 111 0.84 19.22 8.55
N TYR A 112 0.36 18.55 9.61
CA TYR A 112 1.01 18.50 10.91
C TYR A 112 2.46 18.00 10.79
N LYS A 113 3.41 18.84 11.22
CA LYS A 113 4.79 18.42 11.46
C LYS A 113 4.86 18.01 12.94
N PRO A 114 4.94 16.70 13.24
CA PRO A 114 5.13 16.28 14.62
C PRO A 114 6.41 16.89 15.16
N PHE A 115 6.35 17.36 16.41
CA PHE A 115 7.54 17.84 17.10
C PHE A 115 8.59 16.74 17.11
N ARG A 116 9.78 17.06 16.57
CA ARG A 116 10.94 16.18 16.54
C ARG A 116 12.06 16.88 17.29
N LEU A 117 12.65 16.20 18.28
CA LEU A 117 13.83 16.73 18.95
C LEU A 117 14.99 16.85 17.95
N LYS A 118 15.69 17.99 17.95
CA LYS A 118 16.78 18.27 17.00
C LYS A 118 17.95 17.29 17.15
N ASN A 119 18.16 16.76 18.35
CA ASN A 119 19.21 15.80 18.67
C ASN A 119 18.96 14.38 18.15
N PHE A 120 17.79 14.06 17.55
CA PHE A 120 17.60 12.75 16.91
C PHE A 120 18.57 12.52 15.73
N ALA A 121 19.03 13.61 15.09
CA ALA A 121 20.03 13.50 14.05
C ALA A 121 21.41 13.09 14.60
N THR A 122 21.72 13.46 15.84
CA THR A 122 23.06 13.32 16.45
C THR A 122 23.13 12.34 17.61
N CYS A 123 22.00 11.75 18.04
CA CYS A 123 21.96 10.86 19.19
C CYS A 123 22.82 9.60 19.01
N SER A 124 23.57 9.22 20.04
CA SER A 124 24.37 7.98 20.02
C SER A 124 23.51 6.75 20.33
N HIS A 125 22.48 6.92 21.16
CA HIS A 125 21.60 5.84 21.62
C HIS A 125 20.12 6.22 21.52
N VAL A 126 19.28 5.21 21.37
CA VAL A 126 17.82 5.34 21.30
C VAL A 126 17.13 4.26 22.12
N TYR A 127 15.91 4.55 22.57
CA TYR A 127 15.02 3.54 23.16
C TYR A 127 14.10 2.99 22.07
N GLN A 128 13.98 1.66 22.02
CA GLN A 128 13.05 0.98 21.13
C GLN A 128 11.70 0.80 21.83
N ARG A 129 10.61 1.17 21.16
CA ARG A 129 9.26 0.93 21.66
C ARG A 129 8.86 -0.52 21.41
N VAL A 130 8.27 -1.17 22.41
CA VAL A 130 7.74 -2.53 22.32
C VAL A 130 6.24 -2.45 22.08
N ASP A 131 5.83 -2.63 20.82
CA ASP A 131 4.42 -2.62 20.39
C ASP A 131 3.78 -4.02 20.37
N ALA A 132 4.49 -5.04 20.85
CA ALA A 132 3.91 -6.36 21.12
C ALA A 132 2.89 -6.31 22.27
N VAL A 133 2.01 -7.31 22.35
CA VAL A 133 1.07 -7.47 23.47
C VAL A 133 1.86 -7.59 24.78
N ARG A 134 1.59 -6.68 25.72
CA ARG A 134 2.33 -6.56 26.98
C ARG A 134 1.44 -6.87 28.17
N LYS A 135 2.06 -7.41 29.22
CA LYS A 135 1.41 -7.54 30.53
C LYS A 135 1.20 -6.16 31.17
N PRO A 136 0.23 -6.01 32.08
CA PRO A 136 0.06 -4.79 32.87
C PRO A 136 1.37 -4.36 33.55
N LEU A 137 1.60 -3.04 33.63
CA LEU A 137 2.74 -2.42 34.34
C LEU A 137 4.16 -2.72 33.82
N VAL A 138 4.30 -3.38 32.67
CA VAL A 138 5.60 -3.50 31.97
C VAL A 138 5.95 -2.14 31.33
N PRO A 139 7.21 -1.67 31.27
CA PRO A 139 7.56 -0.44 30.55
C PRO A 139 7.39 -0.57 29.01
N PRO A 140 7.00 0.51 28.30
CA PRO A 140 6.79 0.48 26.85
C PRO A 140 8.05 0.54 26.01
N TYR A 141 9.19 0.84 26.62
CA TYR A 141 10.45 1.07 25.93
C TYR A 141 11.54 0.19 26.54
N VAL A 142 12.44 -0.27 25.67
CA VAL A 142 13.63 -1.05 26.02
C VAL A 142 14.87 -0.36 25.45
N GLY A 143 16.00 -0.51 26.13
CA GLY A 143 17.26 0.15 25.78
C GLY A 143 17.92 0.82 27.00
N PRO A 144 18.87 1.75 26.78
CA PRO A 144 19.21 2.38 25.51
C PRO A 144 20.08 1.51 24.59
N PHE A 145 19.77 1.49 23.27
CA PHE A 145 20.56 0.78 22.25
C PHE A 145 21.37 1.75 21.41
N LYS A 146 22.58 1.32 21.01
CA LYS A 146 23.48 2.12 20.16
C LYS A 146 22.95 2.19 18.73
N VAL A 147 22.93 3.38 18.15
CA VAL A 147 22.61 3.58 16.73
C VAL A 147 23.84 3.24 15.90
N VAL A 148 23.74 2.22 15.05
CA VAL A 148 24.83 1.77 14.17
C VAL A 148 24.81 2.56 12.86
N ARG A 149 23.66 2.62 12.21
CA ARG A 149 23.50 3.27 10.89
C ARG A 149 22.18 4.02 10.81
N ARG A 150 22.18 5.14 10.08
CA ARG A 150 20.99 5.92 9.74
C ARG A 150 20.68 5.68 8.27
N VAL A 151 19.58 4.99 7.97
CA VAL A 151 19.18 4.66 6.59
C VAL A 151 18.39 5.81 5.97
N SER A 152 17.56 6.48 6.77
CA SER A 152 16.84 7.68 6.38
C SER A 152 16.55 8.55 7.60
N GLU A 153 15.88 9.69 7.41
CA GLU A 153 15.41 10.53 8.52
C GLU A 153 14.52 9.83 9.56
N LYS A 154 13.93 8.68 9.20
CA LYS A 154 12.97 7.95 10.05
C LYS A 154 13.39 6.51 10.34
N VAL A 155 14.43 6.01 9.67
CA VAL A 155 14.84 4.61 9.74
C VAL A 155 16.27 4.51 10.23
N TYR A 156 16.43 3.83 11.36
CA TYR A 156 17.68 3.64 12.07
C TYR A 156 17.94 2.15 12.25
N VAL A 157 19.21 1.76 12.17
CA VAL A 157 19.70 0.42 12.53
C VAL A 157 20.33 0.53 13.91
N ILE A 158 19.90 -0.35 14.83
CA ILE A 158 20.28 -0.32 16.24
C ILE A 158 20.90 -1.65 16.63
N LEU A 159 21.90 -1.62 17.52
CA LEU A 159 22.53 -2.83 18.02
C LEU A 159 21.73 -3.38 19.21
N VAL A 160 21.09 -4.54 19.04
CA VAL A 160 20.31 -5.22 20.08
C VAL A 160 20.94 -6.59 20.34
N ASN A 161 21.42 -6.83 21.56
CA ASN A 161 22.03 -8.11 21.96
C ASN A 161 23.16 -8.60 21.04
N GLY A 162 23.96 -7.68 20.48
CA GLY A 162 25.05 -8.02 19.56
C GLY A 162 24.63 -8.26 18.12
N VAL A 163 23.35 -8.09 17.78
CA VAL A 163 22.80 -8.22 16.43
C VAL A 163 22.32 -6.85 15.94
N GLU A 164 22.63 -6.53 14.68
CA GLU A 164 22.16 -5.31 13.98
C GLU A 164 20.70 -5.41 13.48
#